data_AF-A0A1Z9QJ78-F1
#
_entry.id   AF-A0A1Z9QJ78-F1
#
_cell.length_a   1.000
_cell.length_b   1.000
_cell.length_c   1.000
_cell.angle_alpha   90.00
_cell.angle_beta   90.00
_cell.angle_gamma   90.00
#
_symmetry.space_group_name_H-M   'P 1'
#
loop_
_entity.id
_entity.type
_entity.pdbx_description
1 polymer ?
#
loop_
_entity_poly.entity_id
_entity_poly.type
_entity_poly.pdbx_seq_one_letter_code
_entity_poly.pdbx_strand_id
1 'polypeptide(L)'
;MSPHHSIDFCPICGGGLCGIRICGTQHEHGSEQDSIVNPESPHGLVVCDECDAIWLEPDLTTAHHYPDVANAECPVCHDALWGSNGRWANRDDLTLLQWDLAINPALDTTES
;
A
#
# COMPACT_ATOMS: atom_id res chain seq x y z
N MET A 1 3.66 -11.90 5.36
CA MET A 1 4.83 -11.03 5.65
C MET A 1 4.28 -9.78 6.28
N SER A 2 4.81 -9.37 7.44
CA SER A 2 4.39 -8.15 8.13
C SER A 2 4.91 -6.91 7.39
N PRO A 3 4.25 -5.74 7.57
CA PRO A 3 4.72 -4.49 6.99
C PRO A 3 6.02 -4.02 7.63
N HIS A 4 6.93 -3.44 6.83
CA HIS A 4 8.15 -2.83 7.34
C HIS A 4 7.90 -1.51 8.08
N HIS A 5 6.95 -0.72 7.55
CA HIS A 5 6.59 0.60 8.02
C HIS A 5 5.08 0.70 8.14
N SER A 6 4.62 1.19 9.29
CA SER A 6 3.19 1.29 9.63
C SER A 6 2.83 2.68 10.13
N ILE A 7 1.59 3.10 9.87
CA ILE A 7 1.05 4.37 10.36
C ILE A 7 0.62 4.24 11.81
N ASP A 8 -0.22 3.25 12.10
CA ASP A 8 -0.73 2.95 13.44
C ASP A 8 -1.35 1.54 13.47
N PHE A 9 -1.96 1.17 14.59
CA PHE A 9 -2.90 0.08 14.69
C PHE A 9 -4.19 0.37 13.91
N CYS A 10 -4.78 -0.68 13.36
CA CYS A 10 -5.97 -0.59 12.54
C CYS A 10 -7.18 -0.14 13.37
N PRO A 11 -7.85 0.97 13.02
CA PRO A 11 -9.03 1.43 13.75
C PRO A 11 -10.27 0.56 13.51
N ILE A 12 -10.23 -0.35 12.54
CA ILE A 12 -11.37 -1.20 12.18
C ILE A 12 -11.37 -2.51 12.95
N CYS A 13 -10.24 -3.25 12.95
CA CYS A 13 -10.13 -4.51 13.70
C CYS A 13 -9.53 -4.35 15.10
N GLY A 14 -8.82 -3.24 15.36
CA GLY A 14 -8.21 -2.94 16.67
C GLY A 14 -6.92 -3.70 16.99
N GLY A 15 -6.46 -4.59 16.11
CA GLY A 15 -5.28 -5.46 16.34
C GLY A 15 -4.18 -5.31 15.30
N GLY A 16 -4.55 -5.29 14.02
CA GLY A 16 -3.59 -5.32 12.91
C GLY A 16 -2.81 -4.02 12.73
N LEU A 17 -1.67 -4.11 12.07
CA LEU A 17 -0.84 -2.97 11.70
C LEU A 17 -1.29 -2.42 10.34
N CYS A 18 -1.52 -1.11 10.28
CA CYS A 18 -1.78 -0.40 9.03
C CYS A 18 -0.46 -0.07 8.34
N GLY A 19 0.04 -1.03 7.57
CA GLY A 19 1.30 -0.97 6.86
C GLY A 19 1.22 -0.24 5.53
N ILE A 20 2.35 0.30 5.05
CA ILE A 20 2.40 0.97 3.74
C ILE A 20 2.86 -0.02 2.67
N ARG A 21 2.03 -0.23 1.64
CA ARG A 21 2.40 -0.88 0.38
C ARG A 21 2.68 0.18 -0.68
N ILE A 22 3.60 -0.14 -1.59
CA ILE A 22 3.79 0.62 -2.82
C ILE A 22 3.44 -0.29 -4.01
N CYS A 23 2.70 0.27 -4.97
CA CYS A 23 2.29 -0.37 -6.21
C CYS A 23 2.77 0.44 -7.42
N GLY A 24 2.84 -0.18 -8.59
CA GLY A 24 3.25 0.50 -9.84
C GLY A 24 4.76 0.67 -10.00
N THR A 25 5.57 -0.13 -9.30
CA THR A 25 7.05 -0.01 -9.34
C THR A 25 7.69 -0.79 -10.49
N GLN A 26 6.97 -1.71 -11.16
CA GLN A 26 7.53 -2.61 -12.18
C GLN A 26 7.17 -2.27 -13.63
N HIS A 27 6.57 -1.10 -13.88
CA HIS A 27 6.24 -0.67 -15.25
C HIS A 27 7.48 -0.14 -15.97
N GLU A 28 8.43 -1.01 -16.30
CA GLU A 28 9.45 -0.74 -17.30
C GLU A 28 8.84 -1.00 -18.69
N HIS A 29 8.60 0.08 -19.45
CA HIS A 29 8.45 0.10 -20.90
C HIS A 29 7.62 -1.01 -21.59
N GLY A 30 6.42 -0.63 -22.03
CA GLY A 30 5.98 -0.96 -23.39
C GLY A 30 4.82 -1.95 -23.53
N SER A 31 3.60 -1.40 -23.53
CA SER A 31 2.57 -1.74 -24.52
C SER A 31 1.67 -0.52 -24.67
N GLU A 32 1.83 0.21 -25.77
CA GLU A 32 1.11 1.45 -26.12
C GLU A 32 -0.40 1.25 -26.43
N GLN A 33 -1.04 0.24 -25.88
CA GLN A 33 -2.45 -0.07 -26.16
C GLN A 33 -3.17 -0.57 -24.90
N ASP A 34 -3.54 0.35 -24.00
CA ASP A 34 -4.94 0.60 -23.62
C ASP A 34 -5.02 1.71 -22.54
N SER A 35 -5.16 2.92 -23.06
CA SER A 35 -5.89 4.08 -22.53
C SER A 35 -6.67 3.95 -21.20
N ILE A 36 -6.33 4.89 -20.31
CA ILE A 36 -7.19 5.59 -19.31
C ILE A 36 -7.33 4.83 -17.96
N VAL A 37 -6.75 5.42 -16.88
CA VAL A 37 -6.79 4.99 -15.46
C VAL A 37 -5.73 3.96 -15.00
N ASN A 38 -4.51 4.01 -15.53
CA ASN A 38 -3.35 3.52 -14.77
C ASN A 38 -2.51 4.73 -14.36
N PRO A 39 -2.31 5.01 -13.06
CA PRO A 39 -1.34 6.00 -12.67
C PRO A 39 0.02 5.47 -13.12
N GLU A 40 0.61 6.16 -14.09
CA GLU A 40 1.94 5.86 -14.64
C GLU A 40 3.07 6.04 -13.61
N SER A 41 2.73 6.33 -12.34
CA SER A 41 3.67 6.61 -11.27
C SER A 41 3.42 5.67 -10.08
N PRO A 42 4.49 5.25 -9.38
CA PRO A 42 4.36 4.51 -8.14
C PRO A 42 3.46 5.25 -7.14
N HIS A 43 2.59 4.51 -6.47
CA HIS A 43 1.63 5.06 -5.51
C HIS A 43 1.55 4.20 -4.26
N GLY A 44 1.25 4.86 -3.15
CA GLY A 44 1.15 4.25 -1.83
C GLY A 44 -0.27 3.79 -1.55
N LEU A 45 -0.38 2.69 -0.81
CA LEU A 45 -1.60 2.23 -0.17
C LEU A 45 -1.27 1.96 1.29
N VAL A 46 -2.20 2.26 2.19
CA VAL A 46 -2.13 1.75 3.56
C VAL A 46 -3.01 0.52 3.63
N VAL A 47 -2.46 -0.61 4.08
CA VAL A 47 -3.17 -1.89 4.15
C VAL A 47 -3.02 -2.48 5.55
N CYS A 48 -4.14 -2.83 6.18
CA CYS A 48 -4.14 -3.59 7.42
C CYS A 48 -3.69 -5.03 7.17
N ASP A 49 -2.71 -5.53 7.92
CA ASP A 49 -2.17 -6.88 7.75
C ASP A 49 -3.06 -8.01 8.30
N GLU A 50 -4.15 -7.68 8.99
CA GLU A 50 -5.12 -8.66 9.50
C GLU A 50 -6.45 -8.67 8.75
N CYS A 51 -7.05 -7.50 8.53
CA CYS A 51 -8.39 -7.40 7.94
C CYS A 51 -8.42 -6.90 6.49
N ASP A 52 -7.25 -6.64 5.90
CA ASP A 52 -7.08 -6.18 4.52
C ASP A 52 -7.80 -4.86 4.20
N ALA A 53 -8.19 -4.06 5.20
CA ALA A 53 -8.71 -2.71 4.97
C ALA A 53 -7.64 -1.84 4.29
N ILE A 54 -8.05 -1.09 3.27
CA ILE A 54 -7.18 -0.28 2.41
C ILE A 54 -7.54 1.20 2.51
N TRP A 55 -6.55 2.07 2.70
CA TRP A 55 -6.65 3.52 2.55
C TRP A 55 -5.73 3.99 1.42
N LEU A 56 -6.17 5.01 0.68
CA LEU A 56 -5.43 5.56 -0.47
C LEU A 56 -4.49 6.72 -0.08
N GLU A 57 -4.63 7.20 1.15
CA GLU A 57 -3.85 8.28 1.74
C GLU A 57 -3.21 7.77 3.03
N PRO A 58 -2.11 8.39 3.50
CA PRO A 58 -1.46 8.00 4.74
C PRO A 58 -2.22 8.57 5.96
N ASP A 59 -3.54 8.38 5.98
CA ASP A 59 -4.46 8.88 7.00
C ASP A 59 -5.60 7.87 7.21
N LEU A 60 -5.59 7.23 8.37
CA LEU A 60 -6.57 6.19 8.74
C LEU A 60 -7.97 6.73 9.06
N THR A 61 -8.15 8.05 9.08
CA THR A 61 -9.45 8.70 9.28
C THR A 61 -10.21 8.88 7.96
N THR A 62 -9.55 8.66 6.82
CA THR A 62 -10.16 8.75 5.49
C THR A 62 -11.02 7.51 5.18
N ALA A 63 -11.72 7.56 4.04
CA ALA A 63 -12.52 6.43 3.59
C ALA A 63 -11.63 5.21 3.32
N HIS A 64 -12.05 4.06 3.86
CA HIS A 64 -11.39 2.78 3.62
C HIS A 64 -12.19 1.93 2.65
N HIS A 65 -11.50 0.99 2.02
CA HIS A 65 -12.05 0.03 1.09
C HIS A 65 -11.60 -1.38 1.51
N TYR A 66 -12.31 -2.39 1.03
CA TYR A 66 -11.87 -3.78 1.12
C TYR A 66 -11.62 -4.31 -0.29
N PRO A 67 -10.57 -5.12 -0.49
CA PRO A 67 -10.36 -5.78 -1.76
C PRO A 67 -11.47 -6.80 -2.02
N ASP A 68 -11.75 -7.08 -3.29
CA ASP A 68 -12.62 -8.19 -3.67
C ASP A 68 -11.95 -9.52 -3.26
N VAL A 69 -12.72 -10.41 -2.63
CA VAL A 69 -12.21 -11.66 -2.07
C VAL A 69 -11.79 -12.66 -3.16
N ALA A 70 -12.45 -12.63 -4.31
CA ALA A 70 -12.13 -13.50 -5.45
C ALA A 70 -11.02 -12.90 -6.33
N ASN A 71 -10.94 -11.57 -6.40
CA ASN A 71 -9.98 -10.85 -7.24
C ASN A 71 -9.43 -9.60 -6.54
N ALA A 72 -8.49 -9.79 -5.61
CA ALA A 72 -7.89 -8.70 -4.85
C ALA A 72 -6.99 -7.83 -5.74
N GLU A 73 -7.55 -6.74 -6.25
CA GLU A 73 -6.87 -5.75 -7.10
C GLU A 73 -6.52 -4.47 -6.34
N CYS A 74 -5.47 -3.80 -6.78
CA CYS A 74 -5.13 -2.46 -6.34
C CYS A 74 -6.23 -1.49 -6.79
N PRO A 75 -6.84 -0.71 -5.88
CA PRO A 75 -7.91 0.24 -6.23
C PRO A 75 -7.43 1.41 -7.11
N VAL A 76 -6.12 1.52 -7.34
CA VAL A 76 -5.49 2.66 -8.03
C VAL A 76 -4.96 2.24 -9.41
N CYS A 77 -4.23 1.13 -9.52
CA CYS A 77 -3.70 0.64 -10.82
C CYS A 77 -4.35 -0.66 -11.32
N HIS A 78 -5.34 -1.21 -10.62
CA HIS A 78 -6.09 -2.42 -10.98
C HIS A 78 -5.25 -3.70 -11.14
N ASP A 79 -3.93 -3.65 -10.94
CA ASP A 79 -3.07 -4.84 -10.86
C ASP A 79 -3.34 -5.63 -9.57
N ALA A 80 -2.94 -6.90 -9.56
CA ALA A 80 -3.07 -7.76 -8.37
C ALA A 80 -2.39 -7.15 -7.13
N LEU A 81 -3.15 -6.95 -6.05
CA LEU A 81 -2.71 -6.27 -4.82
C LEU A 81 -1.49 -6.94 -4.16
N TRP A 82 -1.47 -8.27 -4.22
CA TRP A 82 -0.42 -9.14 -3.67
C TRP A 82 0.51 -9.71 -4.74
N GLY A 83 0.41 -9.22 -5.97
CA GLY A 83 1.25 -9.63 -7.10
C GLY A 83 2.64 -8.99 -7.08
N SER A 84 3.43 -9.22 -8.12
CA SER A 84 4.80 -8.71 -8.22
C SER A 84 4.90 -7.19 -8.44
N ASN A 85 3.84 -6.55 -8.93
CA ASN A 85 3.80 -5.10 -9.13
C ASN A 85 3.57 -4.30 -7.83
N GLY A 86 3.51 -4.97 -6.68
CA GLY A 86 3.40 -4.31 -5.38
C GLY A 86 4.15 -5.04 -4.28
N ARG A 87 4.64 -4.28 -3.31
CA ARG A 87 5.33 -4.82 -2.14
C ARG A 87 5.14 -3.92 -0.92
N TRP A 88 5.49 -4.41 0.26
CA TRP A 88 5.64 -3.54 1.42
C TRP A 88 6.72 -2.50 1.13
N ALA A 89 6.39 -1.23 1.42
CA ALA A 89 7.27 -0.11 1.19
C ALA A 89 8.52 -0.24 2.07
N ASN A 90 9.68 0.09 1.50
CA ASN A 90 10.90 0.34 2.24
C ASN A 90 11.06 1.87 2.45
N ARG A 91 12.15 2.29 3.08
CA ARG A 91 12.39 3.71 3.38
C ARG A 91 12.54 4.58 2.13
N ASP A 92 13.15 4.07 1.05
CA ASP A 92 13.28 4.81 -0.21
C ASP A 92 11.91 5.06 -0.85
N ASP A 93 11.00 4.09 -0.74
CA ASP A 93 9.62 4.23 -1.22
C ASP A 93 8.85 5.27 -0.41
N LEU A 94 9.05 5.34 0.91
CA LEU A 94 8.40 6.36 1.74
C LEU A 94 8.83 7.76 1.30
N THR A 95 10.11 7.95 1.02
CA THR A 95 10.64 9.22 0.49
C THR A 95 10.10 9.52 -0.90
N LEU A 96 9.98 8.51 -1.77
CA LEU A 96 9.36 8.66 -3.09
C LEU A 96 7.89 9.09 -3.00
N LEU A 97 7.14 8.48 -2.09
CA LEU A 97 5.72 8.79 -1.82
C LEU A 97 5.54 10.09 -1.01
N GLN A 98 6.60 10.59 -0.40
CA GLN A 98 6.60 11.70 0.56
C GLN A 98 5.77 11.40 1.82
N TRP A 99 5.79 10.14 2.27
CA TRP A 99 5.01 9.63 3.42
C TRP A 99 5.86 9.39 4.68
N ASP A 100 7.13 9.79 4.68
CA ASP A 100 8.06 9.55 5.80
C ASP A 100 7.59 10.14 7.14
N LEU A 101 6.78 11.21 7.10
CA LEU A 101 6.25 11.86 8.29
C LEU A 101 4.96 11.22 8.82
N ALA A 102 4.34 10.32 8.07
CA ALA A 102 3.09 9.68 8.45
C ALA A 102 3.29 8.33 9.16
N ILE A 103 4.49 7.75 9.10
CA ILE A 103 4.78 6.49 9.79
C ILE A 103 4.98 6.69 11.28
N ASN A 104 4.69 5.65 12.06
CA ASN A 104 5.05 5.57 13.46
C ASN A 104 6.30 4.66 13.62
N PRO A 105 7.50 5.25 13.83
CA PRO A 105 8.75 4.48 13.89
C PRO A 105 8.81 3.47 15.04
N ALA A 106 7.96 3.60 16.06
CA ALA A 106 7.89 2.65 17.16
C ALA A 106 7.26 1.30 16.75
N LEU A 107 6.58 1.28 15.59
CA LEU A 107 5.94 0.08 15.03
C LEU A 107 6.77 -0.55 13.90
N ASP A 108 7.90 0.06 13.51
CA ASP A 108 8.79 -0.50 12.50
C ASP A 108 9.34 -1.85 12.99
N THR A 109 9.24 -2.88 12.15
CA THR A 109 9.93 -4.15 12.42
C THR A 109 11.43 -3.93 12.24
N THR A 110 12.18 -3.85 13.33
CA THR A 110 13.63 -3.96 13.28
C THR A 110 13.98 -5.38 12.89
N GLU A 111 14.38 -5.58 11.62
CA GLU A 111 15.08 -6.78 11.18
C GLU A 111 16.16 -7.10 12.23
N SER A 112 15.93 -8.17 13.01
CA SER A 112 16.82 -8.65 14.08
C SER A 112 17.77 -9.70 13.53
#